data_AF-A0A3D1T629-F1
#
_entry.id   AF-A0A3D1T629-F1
#
_cell.length_a   1.000
_cell.length_b   1.000
_cell.length_c   1.000
_cell.angle_alpha   90.00
_cell.angle_beta   90.00
_cell.angle_gamma   90.00
#
_symmetry.space_group_name_H-M   'P 1'
#
loop_
_entity.id
_entity.type
_entity.pdbx_description
1 polymer ?
#
loop_
_entity_poly.entity_id
_entity_poly.type
_entity_poly.pdbx_seq_one_letter_code
_entity_poly.pdbx_strand_id
1 'polypeptide(L)'
;MSGLAVKKTFLREWLEWLALASVVASVFILFIGRIIVISGDSMRPTLADGDIVVTEKLSGIWHQPEPGEIYGFTCAAAEGILIKRVVALPGDQI
;
A
#
# COMPACT_ATOMS: atom_id res chain seq x y z
N MET A 1 40.00 1.11 33.39
CA MET A 1 39.25 2.18 32.69
C MET A 1 39.59 2.13 31.21
N SER A 2 38.73 1.57 30.34
CA SER A 2 38.74 1.83 28.87
C SER A 2 37.68 1.00 28.11
N GLY A 3 36.43 1.02 28.58
CA GLY A 3 35.30 0.32 27.93
C GLY A 3 34.56 1.14 26.86
N LEU A 4 35.21 2.07 26.14
CA LEU A 4 34.51 3.07 25.31
C LEU A 4 34.96 3.15 23.84
N ALA A 5 35.89 2.32 23.37
CA ALA A 5 36.42 2.43 22.00
C ALA A 5 35.76 1.50 20.96
N VAL A 6 34.88 0.57 21.37
CA VAL A 6 34.17 -0.34 20.44
C VAL A 6 32.95 0.31 19.77
N LYS A 7 32.46 1.45 20.27
CA LYS A 7 31.06 1.83 20.05
C LYS A 7 30.78 2.69 18.82
N LYS A 8 31.73 3.47 18.31
CA LYS A 8 31.44 4.47 17.25
C LYS A 8 31.31 3.86 15.85
N THR A 9 32.16 2.89 15.49
CA THR A 9 32.12 2.26 14.16
C THR A 9 30.98 1.25 14.07
N PHE A 10 30.82 0.42 15.11
CA PHE A 10 29.73 -0.56 15.17
C PHE A 10 28.34 0.11 15.10
N LEU A 11 28.07 1.15 15.90
CA LEU A 11 26.80 1.87 15.81
C LEU A 11 26.57 2.51 14.44
N ARG A 12 27.63 3.00 13.79
CA ARG A 12 27.53 3.62 12.47
C ARG A 12 27.23 2.59 11.38
N GLU A 13 27.92 1.46 11.37
CA GLU A 13 27.67 0.37 10.43
C GLU A 13 26.23 -0.15 10.57
N TRP A 14 25.77 -0.38 11.79
CA TRP A 14 24.38 -0.80 12.04
C TRP A 14 23.36 0.25 11.59
N LEU A 15 23.67 1.54 11.78
CA LEU A 15 22.80 2.62 11.32
C LEU A 15 22.76 2.71 9.79
N GLU A 16 23.88 2.49 9.10
CA GLU A 16 23.96 2.44 7.63
C GLU A 16 23.14 1.28 7.08
N TRP A 17 23.23 0.07 7.67
CA TRP A 17 22.39 -1.07 7.29
C TRP A 17 20.91 -0.84 7.58
N LEU A 18 20.58 -0.26 8.73
CA LEU A 18 19.19 0.06 9.09
C LEU A 18 18.61 1.12 8.15
N ALA A 19 19.40 2.13 7.78
CA ALA A 19 19.02 3.14 6.82
C ALA A 19 18.77 2.53 5.44
N LEU A 20 19.68 1.67 4.94
CA LEU A 20 19.50 0.99 3.67
C LEU A 20 18.25 0.10 3.68
N ALA A 21 18.06 -0.71 4.72
CA ALA A 21 16.88 -1.55 4.88
C ALA A 21 15.59 -0.72 4.94
N SER A 22 15.60 0.42 5.63
CA SER A 22 14.46 1.34 5.70
C SER A 22 14.12 1.95 4.34
N VAL A 23 15.13 2.36 3.56
CA VAL A 23 14.93 2.88 2.20
C VAL A 23 14.34 1.79 1.30
N VAL A 24 14.90 0.59 1.31
CA VAL A 24 14.40 -0.54 0.52
C VAL A 24 12.97 -0.90 0.93
N ALA A 25 12.69 -1.03 2.22
CA ALA A 25 11.35 -1.32 2.72
C ALA A 25 10.35 -0.21 2.33
N SER A 26 10.75 1.06 2.41
CA SER A 26 9.92 2.19 1.99
C SER A 26 9.61 2.12 0.50
N VAL A 27 10.59 1.81 -0.34
CA VAL A 27 10.38 1.61 -1.78
C VAL A 27 9.39 0.46 -2.01
N PHE A 28 9.56 -0.68 -1.34
CA PHE A 28 8.64 -1.80 -1.46
C PHE A 28 7.19 -1.42 -1.06
N ILE A 29 7.01 -0.76 0.08
CA ILE A 29 5.68 -0.39 0.60
C ILE A 29 5.02 0.72 -0.25
N LEU A 30 5.81 1.67 -0.77
CA LEU A 30 5.30 2.79 -1.54
C LEU A 30 4.97 2.40 -2.99
N PHE A 31 5.79 1.54 -3.61
CA PHE A 31 5.69 1.26 -5.04
C PHE A 31 5.03 -0.08 -5.38
N ILE A 32 5.20 -1.13 -4.57
CA ILE A 32 4.69 -2.46 -4.95
C ILE A 32 3.24 -2.62 -4.54
N GLY A 33 2.91 -2.30 -3.29
CA GLY A 33 1.55 -2.55 -2.84
C GLY A 33 1.35 -2.79 -1.36
N ARG A 34 0.08 -2.94 -0.98
CA ARG A 34 -0.32 -3.33 0.38
C ARG A 34 -1.20 -4.56 0.33
N ILE A 35 -0.93 -5.49 1.23
CA ILE A 35 -1.81 -6.62 1.50
C ILE A 35 -2.89 -6.13 2.48
N ILE A 36 -4.15 -6.22 2.06
CA ILE A 36 -5.33 -5.84 2.86
C ILE A 36 -6.31 -7.01 2.95
N VAL A 37 -6.97 -7.14 4.10
CA VAL A 37 -8.04 -8.12 4.31
C VAL A 37 -9.36 -7.42 4.07
N ILE A 38 -10.23 -8.03 3.27
CA ILE A 38 -11.56 -7.52 2.99
C ILE A 38 -12.43 -7.70 4.22
N SER A 39 -13.09 -6.62 4.62
CA SER A 39 -14.11 -6.62 5.66
C SER A 39 -15.42 -6.15 5.04
N GLY A 40 -16.36 -7.08 4.85
CA GLY A 40 -17.70 -6.86 4.31
C GLY A 40 -17.98 -7.52 2.97
N ASP A 41 -19.27 -7.60 2.61
CA ASP A 41 -19.78 -8.38 1.48
C ASP A 41 -20.10 -7.55 0.22
N SER A 42 -19.71 -6.27 0.19
CA SER A 42 -20.17 -5.33 -0.85
C SER A 42 -19.64 -5.59 -2.26
N MET A 43 -18.67 -6.50 -2.40
CA MET A 43 -18.05 -6.88 -3.67
C MET A 43 -18.40 -8.32 -4.08
N ARG A 44 -19.41 -8.95 -3.46
CA ARG A 44 -19.89 -10.28 -3.88
C ARG A 44 -20.43 -10.25 -5.32
N PRO A 45 -20.18 -11.29 -6.14
CA PRO A 45 -19.45 -12.52 -5.82
C PRO A 45 -17.93 -12.43 -6.05
N THR A 46 -17.39 -11.27 -6.41
CA THR A 46 -15.97 -11.10 -6.79
C THR A 46 -15.02 -11.18 -5.60
N LEU A 47 -15.38 -10.56 -4.48
CA LEU A 47 -14.62 -10.57 -3.23
C LEU A 47 -15.57 -10.85 -2.07
N ALA A 48 -15.19 -11.79 -1.22
CA ALA A 48 -15.90 -12.16 -0.01
C ALA A 48 -15.20 -11.60 1.25
N ASP A 49 -15.96 -11.54 2.33
CA ASP A 49 -15.40 -11.21 3.64
C ASP A 49 -14.27 -12.19 4.02
N GLY A 50 -13.14 -11.66 4.48
CA GLY A 50 -11.95 -12.43 4.82
C GLY A 50 -10.98 -12.68 3.66
N ASP A 51 -11.32 -12.30 2.42
CA ASP A 51 -10.39 -12.41 1.30
C ASP A 51 -9.19 -11.49 1.48
N ILE A 52 -8.03 -11.94 0.99
CA ILE A 52 -6.79 -11.17 1.02
C ILE A 52 -6.56 -10.59 -0.37
N VAL A 53 -6.50 -9.26 -0.45
CA VAL A 53 -6.22 -8.54 -1.69
C VAL A 53 -4.86 -7.88 -1.61
N VAL A 54 -4.08 -8.03 -2.67
CA VAL A 54 -2.84 -7.29 -2.87
C VAL A 54 -3.17 -6.11 -3.76
N THR A 55 -3.08 -4.90 -3.22
CA THR A 55 -3.27 -3.67 -4.00
C THR A 55 -1.94 -3.19 -4.52
N GLU A 56 -1.92 -2.64 -5.73
CA GLU A 56 -0.76 -1.97 -6.30
C GLU A 56 -1.03 -0.45 -6.31
N LYS A 57 0.00 0.35 -6.00
CA LYS A 57 -0.15 1.82 -5.87
C LYS A 57 0.39 2.59 -7.05
N LEU A 58 1.29 2.00 -7.84
CA LEU A 58 2.01 2.70 -8.87
C LEU A 58 1.09 2.99 -10.07
N SER A 59 0.22 2.06 -10.48
CA SER A 59 -0.80 2.29 -11.52
C SER A 59 -1.67 3.52 -11.23
N GLY A 60 -2.06 3.75 -9.98
CA GLY A 60 -2.84 4.93 -9.59
C GLY A 60 -2.11 6.27 -9.71
N ILE A 61 -0.78 6.27 -9.86
CA ILE A 61 0.03 7.49 -10.07
C ILE A 61 0.21 7.79 -11.57
N TRP A 62 0.36 6.75 -12.40
CA TRP A 62 0.71 6.90 -13.81
C TRP A 62 -0.47 6.74 -14.77
N HIS A 63 -1.57 6.11 -14.33
CA HIS A 63 -2.71 5.77 -15.16
C HIS A 63 -4.03 6.14 -14.46
N GLN A 64 -5.01 6.58 -15.27
CA GLN A 64 -6.38 6.76 -14.78
C GLN A 64 -7.08 5.41 -14.80
N PRO A 65 -7.91 5.08 -13.81
CA PRO A 65 -8.60 3.80 -13.80
C PRO A 65 -9.52 3.65 -15.02
N GLU A 66 -9.72 2.43 -15.47
CA GLU A 66 -10.62 2.10 -16.58
C GLU A 66 -11.97 1.56 -16.08
N PRO A 67 -13.08 1.71 -16.84
CA PRO A 67 -14.35 1.09 -16.51
C PRO A 67 -14.20 -0.43 -16.38
N GLY A 68 -14.70 -0.99 -15.29
CA GLY A 68 -14.61 -2.40 -14.96
C GLY A 68 -13.49 -2.77 -13.98
N GLU A 69 -12.51 -1.89 -13.75
CA GLU A 69 -11.40 -2.14 -12.83
C GLU A 69 -11.83 -2.08 -11.36
N ILE A 70 -11.10 -2.80 -10.49
CA ILE A 70 -11.30 -2.75 -9.04
C ILE A 70 -10.31 -1.75 -8.45
N TYR A 71 -10.84 -0.70 -7.83
CA TYR A 71 -10.04 0.39 -7.30
C TYR A 71 -10.29 0.60 -5.80
N GLY A 72 -9.19 0.78 -5.06
CA GLY A 72 -9.20 1.07 -3.63
C GLY A 72 -9.04 2.57 -3.39
N PHE A 73 -9.96 3.20 -2.68
CA PHE A 73 -9.87 4.62 -2.33
C PHE A 73 -10.31 4.88 -0.89
N THR A 74 -9.82 5.98 -0.32
CA THR A 74 -10.26 6.48 0.99
C THR A 74 -11.24 7.63 0.77
N CYS A 75 -12.33 7.68 1.53
CA CYS A 75 -13.27 8.80 1.48
C CYS A 75 -13.55 9.34 2.89
N ALA A 76 -13.97 10.59 3.01
CA ALA A 76 -14.28 11.17 4.33
C ALA A 76 -15.55 10.57 4.98
N ALA A 77 -16.41 9.91 4.18
CA ALA A 77 -17.67 9.34 4.64
C ALA A 77 -17.54 7.92 5.23
N ALA A 78 -16.38 7.29 5.07
CA ALA A 78 -16.14 5.94 5.58
C ALA A 78 -14.70 5.83 6.09
N GLU A 79 -14.52 5.15 7.22
CA GLU A 79 -13.19 4.88 7.74
C GLU A 79 -12.52 3.75 6.96
N GLY A 80 -11.24 3.94 6.63
CA GLY A 80 -10.43 2.93 5.95
C GLY A 80 -10.42 3.03 4.42
N ILE A 81 -9.93 1.95 3.79
CA ILE A 81 -9.83 1.84 2.34
C ILE A 81 -11.07 1.10 1.84
N LEU A 82 -11.87 1.77 1.02
CA LEU A 82 -13.00 1.16 0.32
C LEU A 82 -12.52 0.58 -1.00
N ILE A 83 -12.88 -0.68 -1.26
CA ILE A 83 -12.64 -1.32 -2.55
C ILE A 83 -13.95 -1.38 -3.32
N LYS A 84 -13.97 -0.80 -4.51
CA LYS A 84 -15.13 -0.78 -5.40
C LYS A 84 -14.71 -1.03 -6.84
N ARG A 85 -15.69 -1.41 -7.67
CA ARG A 85 -15.51 -1.48 -9.13
C ARG A 85 -15.80 -0.11 -9.75
N VAL A 86 -14.93 0.34 -10.63
CA VAL A 86 -15.14 1.56 -11.43
C VAL A 86 -16.19 1.24 -12.49
N VAL A 87 -17.28 1.99 -12.51
CA VAL A 87 -18.40 1.75 -13.44
C VAL A 87 -18.37 2.75 -14.61
N ALA A 88 -17.86 3.95 -14.37
CA ALA A 88 -17.85 5.04 -15.32
C ALA A 88 -16.71 6.02 -15.00
N LEU A 89 -16.30 6.77 -16.02
CA LEU A 89 -15.28 7.81 -15.92
C LEU A 89 -15.88 9.22 -16.08
N PRO A 90 -15.13 10.27 -15.71
CA PRO A 90 -15.58 11.65 -15.90
C PRO A 90 -15.95 11.92 -17.36
N GLY A 91 -17.21 12.26 -17.61
CA GLY A 91 -17.74 12.51 -18.96
C GLY A 91 -18.68 11.43 -19.48
N ASP A 92 -18.72 10.26 -18.85
CA ASP A 92 -19.70 9.21 -19.18
C ASP A 92 -21.11 9.62 -18.73
N GLN A 93 -22.11 9.25 -19.53
CA GLN A 93 -23.52 9.28 -19.13
C GLN A 93 -23.97 7.86 -18.79
N ILE A 94 -24.49 7.69 -17.57
CA ILE A 94 -24.89 6.42 -16.98
C ILE A 94 -26.39 6.40 -16.75
#